data_AF-A0A7M7LSM7-F1
#
_entry.id   AF-A0A7M7LSM7-F1
#
_cell.length_a   1.000
_cell.length_b   1.000
_cell.length_c   1.000
_cell.angle_alpha   90.00
_cell.angle_beta   90.00
_cell.angle_gamma   90.00
#
_symmetry.space_group_name_H-M   'P 1'
#
loop_
_entity.id
_entity.type
_entity.pdbx_description
1 polymer ?
#
loop_
_entity_poly.entity_id
_entity_poly.type
_entity_poly.pdbx_seq_one_letter_code
_entity_poly.pdbx_strand_id
1 'polypeptide(L)'
;MMQSLLNTRGQSVEADTMDMGEEAYLPVSNITELEQLNEQLKAKPFKKKLIKSLGTLGGTTEKEVVARILKAMLEDELATNLNWKGMGQKVGISKMDIADVILRATRRSWESATNTSTEDLIKKWLRYSSDRSGGRRKREEKKKAAALIEIEEGNEPNNESDVGADEEDSD
;
A
#
# COMPACT_ATOMS: atom_id res chain seq x y z
N MET A 1 12.13 -32.71 -30.71
CA MET A 1 11.14 -31.60 -30.73
C MET A 1 9.96 -32.01 -29.88
N MET A 2 9.76 -31.32 -28.75
CA MET A 2 8.58 -31.23 -27.85
C MET A 2 9.16 -30.63 -26.54
N GLN A 3 9.26 -29.30 -26.42
CA GLN A 3 8.26 -28.34 -25.92
C GLN A 3 7.80 -28.58 -24.46
N SER A 4 8.27 -27.68 -23.58
CA SER A 4 7.69 -27.12 -22.33
C SER A 4 7.30 -28.12 -21.21
N LEU A 5 7.45 -27.81 -19.93
CA LEU A 5 6.81 -26.71 -19.21
C LEU A 5 7.62 -26.22 -18.00
N LEU A 6 7.39 -24.94 -17.72
CA LEU A 6 8.02 -24.07 -16.74
C LEU A 6 7.84 -24.57 -15.30
N ASN A 7 8.95 -24.68 -14.57
CA ASN A 7 8.92 -24.78 -13.11
C ASN A 7 8.60 -23.38 -12.56
N THR A 8 7.34 -23.18 -12.18
CA THR A 8 6.82 -21.96 -11.56
C THR A 8 7.49 -21.75 -10.21
N ARG A 9 8.38 -20.77 -10.20
CA ARG A 9 9.10 -20.25 -9.03
C ARG A 9 8.11 -19.55 -8.10
N GLY A 10 7.45 -20.33 -7.25
CA GLY A 10 6.84 -19.84 -6.02
C GLY A 10 7.91 -19.50 -5.01
N GLN A 11 8.57 -18.35 -5.18
CA GLN A 11 9.27 -17.69 -4.09
C GLN A 11 8.26 -16.77 -3.42
N SER A 12 7.76 -17.20 -2.26
CA SER A 12 7.33 -16.28 -1.22
C SER A 12 8.48 -15.29 -1.00
N VAL A 13 8.19 -14.01 -1.20
CA VAL A 13 9.06 -12.92 -0.73
C VAL A 13 8.93 -12.92 0.79
N GLU A 14 9.79 -13.71 1.44
CA GLU A 14 10.11 -13.53 2.85
C GLU A 14 10.47 -12.05 3.03
N ALA A 15 9.75 -11.35 3.92
CA ALA A 15 10.05 -9.95 4.21
C ALA A 15 11.49 -9.88 4.74
N ASP A 16 12.38 -9.21 4.01
CA ASP A 16 13.74 -8.93 4.45
C ASP A 16 13.68 -8.07 5.72
N THR A 17 13.64 -8.71 6.88
CA THR A 17 13.65 -8.03 8.18
C THR A 17 15.05 -7.51 8.45
N MET A 18 15.17 -6.21 8.72
CA MET A 18 16.44 -5.63 9.18
C MET A 18 16.49 -5.66 10.70
N ASP A 19 17.28 -6.58 11.27
CA ASP A 19 17.60 -6.60 12.70
C ASP A 19 18.56 -5.44 13.03
N MET A 20 18.01 -4.40 13.66
CA MET A 20 18.76 -3.21 14.09
C MET A 20 19.11 -3.25 15.59
N GLY A 21 19.06 -4.43 16.22
CA GLY A 21 19.16 -4.67 17.67
C GLY A 21 17.79 -4.94 18.30
N GLU A 22 17.75 -5.22 19.62
CA GLU A 22 16.55 -5.56 20.41
C GLU A 22 15.35 -4.60 20.28
N GLU A 23 15.50 -3.45 19.62
CA GLU A 23 14.58 -2.32 19.72
C GLU A 23 13.66 -2.12 18.51
N ALA A 24 13.88 -2.61 17.29
CA ALA A 24 12.85 -2.41 16.24
C ALA A 24 12.90 -3.44 15.11
N TYR A 25 11.73 -4.01 14.81
CA TYR A 25 11.46 -4.79 13.61
C TYR A 25 10.97 -3.87 12.50
N LEU A 26 11.66 -3.90 11.36
CA LEU A 26 11.30 -3.17 10.16
C LEU A 26 11.12 -4.15 8.99
N PRO A 27 10.18 -3.89 8.05
CA PRO A 27 9.23 -2.77 8.05
C PRO A 27 8.10 -2.94 9.08
N VAL A 28 7.52 -1.83 9.56
CA VAL A 28 6.32 -1.89 10.42
C VAL A 28 5.06 -2.14 9.59
N SER A 29 4.15 -2.95 10.13
CA SER A 29 2.98 -3.50 9.43
C SER A 29 1.65 -2.89 9.85
N ASN A 30 1.58 -2.27 11.03
CA ASN A 30 0.36 -1.71 11.60
C ASN A 30 0.58 -0.39 12.36
N ILE A 31 -0.52 0.26 12.75
CA ILE A 31 -0.48 1.58 13.42
C ILE A 31 0.17 1.48 14.80
N THR A 32 -0.04 0.39 15.54
CA THR A 32 0.55 0.19 16.87
C THR A 32 2.06 0.06 16.80
N GLU A 33 2.58 -0.73 15.86
CA GLU A 33 4.03 -0.83 15.60
C GLU A 33 4.62 0.52 15.15
N LEU A 34 3.89 1.27 14.32
CA LEU A 34 4.30 2.61 13.89
C LEU A 34 4.43 3.58 15.09
N GLU A 35 3.47 3.54 16.01
CA GLU A 35 3.49 4.36 17.23
C GLU A 35 4.63 3.94 18.19
N GLN A 36 4.85 2.64 18.36
CA GLN A 36 5.96 2.10 19.15
C GLN A 36 7.31 2.51 18.58
N LEU A 37 7.52 2.33 17.27
CA LEU A 37 8.72 2.80 16.58
C LEU A 37 8.90 4.31 16.79
N ASN A 38 7.82 5.09 16.67
CA ASN A 38 7.89 6.53 16.86
C ASN A 38 8.29 6.92 18.29
N GLU A 39 7.84 6.17 19.30
CA GLU A 39 8.26 6.38 20.70
C GLU A 39 9.75 6.07 20.89
N GLN A 40 10.23 4.94 20.35
CA GLN A 40 11.65 4.56 20.40
C GLN A 40 12.56 5.58 19.73
N LEU A 41 12.09 6.21 18.65
CA LEU A 41 12.83 7.25 17.95
C LEU A 41 13.07 8.52 18.77
N LYS A 42 12.40 8.71 19.92
CA LYS A 42 12.76 9.78 20.87
C LYS A 42 14.15 9.56 21.47
N ALA A 43 14.62 8.32 21.56
CA ALA A 43 15.97 8.00 21.99
C ALA A 43 16.99 8.42 20.90
N LYS A 44 17.76 9.48 21.19
CA LYS A 44 18.76 10.03 20.26
C LYS A 44 19.75 8.99 19.70
N PRO A 45 20.28 8.02 20.48
CA PRO A 45 21.20 7.02 19.96
C PRO A 45 20.54 6.13 18.89
N PHE A 46 19.35 5.61 19.18
CA PHE A 46 18.58 4.76 18.27
C PHE A 46 18.23 5.51 16.99
N LYS A 47 17.69 6.73 17.11
CA LYS A 47 17.38 7.60 15.97
C LYS A 47 18.58 7.85 15.06
N LYS A 48 19.76 8.15 15.63
CA LYS A 48 21.00 8.35 14.86
C LYS A 48 21.45 7.08 14.15
N LYS A 49 21.36 5.92 14.82
CA LYS A 49 21.69 4.61 14.23
C LYS A 49 20.80 4.31 13.04
N LEU A 50 19.49 4.53 13.18
CA LEU A 50 18.53 4.27 12.12
C LEU A 50 18.72 5.20 10.91
N ILE A 51 18.93 6.51 11.15
CA ILE A 51 19.25 7.46 10.07
C ILE A 51 20.51 7.03 9.30
N LYS A 52 21.55 6.57 10.02
CA LYS A 52 22.79 6.13 9.38
C LYS A 52 22.57 4.91 8.51
N SER A 53 21.82 3.92 9.00
CA SER A 53 21.48 2.69 8.27
C SER A 53 20.63 2.95 7.04
N LEU A 54 19.51 3.68 7.19
CA LEU A 54 18.64 4.00 6.06
C LEU A 54 19.36 4.86 4.99
N GLY A 55 20.30 5.71 5.41
CA GLY A 55 21.13 6.50 4.51
C GLY A 55 22.10 5.68 3.65
N THR A 56 22.32 4.39 3.92
CA THR A 56 23.16 3.53 3.05
C THR A 56 22.39 2.85 1.92
N LEU A 57 21.05 2.94 1.89
CA LEU A 57 20.23 2.29 0.85
C LEU A 57 20.48 2.85 -0.56
N GLY A 58 20.89 4.11 -0.66
CA GLY A 58 21.25 4.73 -1.93
C GLY A 58 20.09 4.80 -2.94
N GLY A 59 20.43 5.18 -4.16
CA GLY A 59 19.50 5.28 -5.29
C GLY A 59 20.12 6.11 -6.41
N THR A 60 19.62 5.96 -7.63
CA THR A 60 20.12 6.75 -8.76
C THR A 60 19.45 8.12 -8.86
N THR A 61 18.34 8.31 -8.14
CA THR A 61 17.58 9.56 -8.04
C THR A 61 17.06 9.78 -6.62
N GLU A 62 16.79 11.02 -6.22
CA GLU A 62 16.14 11.34 -4.93
C GLU A 62 14.85 10.56 -4.74
N LYS A 63 14.04 10.42 -5.80
CA LYS A 63 12.80 9.64 -5.79
C LYS A 63 13.04 8.17 -5.42
N GLU A 64 14.07 7.55 -5.97
CA GLU A 64 14.43 6.16 -5.64
C GLU A 64 14.93 6.02 -4.21
N VAL A 65 15.77 6.95 -3.75
CA VAL A 65 16.27 7.01 -2.38
C VAL A 65 15.08 7.05 -1.40
N VAL A 66 14.18 8.01 -1.57
CA VAL A 66 12.98 8.16 -0.73
C VAL A 66 12.11 6.91 -0.76
N ALA A 67 11.89 6.33 -1.95
CA ALA A 67 11.07 5.13 -2.09
C ALA A 67 11.71 3.91 -1.40
N ARG A 68 13.04 3.74 -1.46
CA ARG A 68 13.75 2.65 -0.78
C ARG A 68 13.72 2.81 0.74
N ILE A 69 13.94 4.02 1.24
CA ILE A 69 13.83 4.32 2.67
C ILE A 69 12.41 4.02 3.17
N LEU A 70 11.38 4.49 2.47
CA LEU A 70 9.98 4.24 2.86
C LEU A 70 9.64 2.76 2.84
N LYS A 71 10.08 2.00 1.83
CA LYS A 71 9.88 0.54 1.77
C LYS A 71 10.60 -0.22 2.88
N ALA A 72 11.78 0.25 3.28
CA ALA A 72 12.51 -0.34 4.40
C ALA A 72 11.82 -0.06 5.73
N MET A 73 11.04 1.01 5.86
CA MET A 73 10.40 1.40 7.11
C MET A 73 8.94 0.94 7.24
N LEU A 74 8.18 0.94 6.14
CA LEU A 74 6.73 0.82 6.15
C LEU A 74 6.26 -0.24 5.15
N GLU A 75 5.38 -1.12 5.61
CA GLU A 75 4.68 -2.02 4.71
C GLU A 75 3.68 -1.26 3.82
N ASP A 76 3.47 -1.76 2.60
CA ASP A 76 2.57 -1.10 1.64
C ASP A 76 1.11 -1.08 2.12
N GLU A 77 0.67 -2.10 2.86
CA GLU A 77 -0.68 -2.14 3.44
C GLU A 77 -0.86 -1.06 4.52
N LEU A 78 0.07 -0.95 5.47
CA LEU A 78 0.11 0.13 6.46
C LEU A 78 0.07 1.49 5.78
N ALA A 79 0.89 1.70 4.74
CA ALA A 79 0.98 2.95 4.01
C ALA A 79 -0.35 3.39 3.37
N THR A 80 -1.33 2.49 3.18
CA THR A 80 -2.68 2.86 2.73
C THR A 80 -3.46 3.67 3.77
N ASN A 81 -3.16 3.48 5.05
CA ASN A 81 -3.81 4.15 6.18
C ASN A 81 -3.09 5.44 6.61
N LEU A 82 -2.02 5.82 5.92
CA LEU A 82 -1.20 6.98 6.25
C LEU A 82 -1.37 8.11 5.22
N ASN A 83 -1.16 9.33 5.66
CA ASN A 83 -0.86 10.46 4.80
C ASN A 83 0.08 11.45 5.52
N TRP A 84 0.45 12.54 4.86
CA TRP A 84 1.37 13.50 5.46
C TRP A 84 0.76 14.27 6.65
N LYS A 85 -0.44 14.87 6.47
CA LYS A 85 -1.01 15.83 7.44
C LYS A 85 -1.97 15.24 8.48
N GLY A 86 -2.46 14.02 8.28
CA GLY A 86 -3.51 13.37 9.07
C GLY A 86 -4.93 13.77 8.68
N MET A 87 -5.19 14.09 7.41
CA MET A 87 -6.54 14.47 6.98
C MET A 87 -7.46 13.25 6.80
N GLY A 88 -8.72 13.38 7.21
CA GLY A 88 -9.74 12.33 7.11
C GLY A 88 -9.58 11.27 8.19
N GLN A 89 -9.69 9.99 7.80
CA GLN A 89 -9.56 8.83 8.69
C GLN A 89 -8.14 8.23 8.70
N LYS A 90 -7.15 8.94 8.15
CA LYS A 90 -5.76 8.46 8.00
C LYS A 90 -4.83 9.11 9.00
N VAL A 91 -3.84 8.36 9.48
CA VAL A 91 -2.83 8.87 10.42
C VAL A 91 -1.83 9.76 9.69
N GLY A 92 -1.50 10.90 10.32
CA GLY A 92 -0.60 11.91 9.80
C GLY A 92 0.82 11.77 10.30
N ILE A 93 1.78 11.56 9.41
CA ILE A 93 3.18 11.32 9.82
C ILE A 93 4.03 12.59 9.92
N SER A 94 3.58 13.76 9.45
CA SER A 94 4.43 14.96 9.36
C SER A 94 4.98 15.46 10.70
N LYS A 95 4.31 15.12 11.81
CA LYS A 95 4.71 15.52 13.17
C LYS A 95 5.40 14.40 13.95
N MET A 96 5.56 13.22 13.34
CA MET A 96 6.17 12.04 13.95
C MET A 96 7.69 12.09 13.75
N ASP A 97 8.44 11.51 14.68
CA ASP A 97 9.89 11.36 14.58
C ASP A 97 10.32 10.52 13.37
N ILE A 98 9.44 9.60 12.92
CA ILE A 98 9.67 8.82 11.70
C ILE A 98 9.85 9.72 10.47
N ALA A 99 9.12 10.84 10.37
CA ALA A 99 9.28 11.77 9.24
C ALA A 99 10.63 12.49 9.29
N ASP A 100 11.10 12.89 10.48
CA ASP A 100 12.43 13.48 10.65
C ASP A 100 13.55 12.48 10.31
N VAL A 101 13.37 11.19 10.64
CA VAL A 101 14.28 10.12 10.23
C VAL A 101 14.37 10.01 8.71
N ILE A 102 13.22 9.93 8.02
CA ILE A 102 13.18 9.81 6.56
C ILE A 102 13.87 11.02 5.91
N LEU A 103 13.54 12.24 6.34
CA LEU A 103 14.14 13.47 5.80
C LEU A 103 15.67 13.50 5.97
N ARG A 104 16.18 13.10 7.15
CA ARG A 104 17.62 13.08 7.42
C ARG A 104 18.34 11.94 6.70
N ALA A 105 17.72 10.77 6.61
CA ALA A 105 18.27 9.63 5.88
C ALA A 105 18.38 9.94 4.38
N THR A 106 17.36 10.57 3.79
CA THR A 106 17.38 11.00 2.39
C THR A 106 18.52 11.97 2.12
N ARG A 107 18.68 13.03 2.94
CA ARG A 107 19.80 13.98 2.80
C ARG A 107 21.17 13.35 2.93
N ARG A 108 21.28 12.31 3.77
CA ARG A 108 22.53 11.56 3.93
C ARG A 108 22.89 10.77 2.66
N SER A 109 21.88 10.28 1.94
CA SER A 109 22.06 9.50 0.72
C SER A 109 22.05 10.34 -0.56
N TRP A 110 21.41 11.50 -0.55
CA TRP A 110 21.23 12.38 -1.71
C TRP A 110 21.47 13.82 -1.27
N GLU A 111 22.68 14.33 -1.56
CA GLU A 111 23.18 15.59 -0.99
C GLU A 111 22.35 16.81 -1.37
N SER A 112 21.76 16.84 -2.58
CA SER A 112 20.92 17.96 -3.04
C SER A 112 19.46 17.89 -2.55
N ALA A 113 19.10 16.91 -1.72
CA ALA A 113 17.74 16.75 -1.23
C ALA A 113 17.36 17.90 -0.28
N THR A 114 16.23 18.55 -0.55
CA THR A 114 15.64 19.54 0.33
C THR A 114 14.50 18.91 1.14
N ASN A 115 14.13 19.53 2.27
CA ASN A 115 12.94 19.09 3.01
C ASN A 115 11.69 19.07 2.13
N THR A 116 11.52 20.11 1.30
CA THR A 116 10.35 20.27 0.44
C THR A 116 10.29 19.20 -0.65
N SER A 117 11.40 18.97 -1.37
CA SER A 117 11.47 17.95 -2.42
C SER A 117 11.22 16.54 -1.85
N THR A 118 11.84 16.23 -0.72
CA THR A 118 11.66 14.94 -0.05
C THR A 118 10.24 14.78 0.49
N GLU A 119 9.65 15.82 1.10
CA GLU A 119 8.26 15.82 1.56
C GLU A 119 7.29 15.53 0.41
N ASP A 120 7.47 16.17 -0.74
CA ASP A 120 6.59 15.97 -1.89
C ASP A 120 6.71 14.55 -2.46
N LEU A 121 7.92 13.97 -2.43
CA LEU A 121 8.14 12.57 -2.78
C LEU A 121 7.46 11.61 -1.78
N ILE A 122 7.53 11.89 -0.47
CA ILE A 122 6.83 11.11 0.56
C ILE A 122 5.31 11.17 0.34
N LYS A 123 4.74 12.38 0.16
CA LYS A 123 3.31 12.55 -0.13
C LYS A 123 2.89 11.74 -1.35
N LYS A 124 3.67 11.81 -2.42
CA LYS A 124 3.40 11.08 -3.66
C LYS A 124 3.46 9.57 -3.45
N TRP A 125 4.46 9.09 -2.72
CA TRP A 125 4.61 7.67 -2.39
C TRP A 125 3.42 7.18 -1.55
N LEU A 126 3.00 7.90 -0.51
CA LEU A 126 1.83 7.55 0.30
C LEU A 126 0.52 7.62 -0.49
N ARG A 127 0.37 8.58 -1.42
CA ARG A 127 -0.82 8.68 -2.28
C ARG A 127 -1.04 7.43 -3.13
N TYR A 128 0.05 6.82 -3.61
CA TYR A 128 0.01 5.64 -4.47
C TYR A 128 0.21 4.31 -3.72
N SER A 129 0.09 4.29 -2.38
CA SER A 129 0.22 3.05 -1.60
C SER A 129 -0.88 2.03 -1.90
N SER A 130 -2.10 2.49 -2.20
CA SER A 130 -3.20 1.60 -2.60
C SER A 130 -2.92 0.88 -3.92
N ASP A 131 -2.24 1.53 -4.87
CA ASP A 131 -1.85 0.89 -6.13
C ASP A 131 -0.78 -0.19 -5.91
N ARG A 132 0.13 0.03 -4.95
CA ARG A 132 1.20 -0.94 -4.60
C ARG A 132 0.69 -2.13 -3.79
N SER A 133 -0.27 -1.94 -2.89
CA SER A 133 -0.93 -2.99 -2.09
C SER A 133 -1.98 -3.81 -2.88
N GLY A 134 -1.93 -3.77 -4.21
CA GLY A 134 -2.85 -4.55 -5.07
C GLY A 134 -4.26 -3.95 -5.20
N GLY A 135 -4.47 -2.68 -4.85
CA GLY A 135 -5.76 -2.00 -4.96
C GLY A 135 -6.31 -1.85 -6.39
N ARG A 136 -5.49 -2.01 -7.43
CA ARG A 136 -5.99 -2.12 -8.82
C ARG A 136 -6.73 -3.43 -9.03
N ARG A 137 -6.10 -4.54 -8.64
CA ARG A 137 -6.69 -5.88 -8.69
C ARG A 137 -8.00 -5.95 -7.90
N LYS A 138 -8.02 -5.44 -6.66
CA LYS A 138 -9.24 -5.38 -5.84
C LYS A 138 -10.38 -4.56 -6.48
N ARG A 139 -10.06 -3.46 -7.19
CA ARG A 139 -11.05 -2.65 -7.91
C ARG A 139 -11.59 -3.35 -9.15
N GLU A 140 -10.74 -4.06 -9.88
CA GLU A 140 -11.14 -4.86 -11.04
C GLU A 140 -12.03 -6.04 -10.62
N GLU A 141 -11.67 -6.73 -9.54
CA GLU A 141 -12.48 -7.79 -8.94
C GLU A 141 -13.84 -7.25 -8.49
N LYS A 142 -13.89 -6.10 -7.81
CA LYS A 142 -15.16 -5.47 -7.40
C LYS A 142 -16.02 -5.06 -8.60
N LYS A 143 -15.42 -4.53 -9.67
CA LYS A 143 -16.15 -4.21 -10.92
C LYS A 143 -16.71 -5.46 -11.59
N LYS A 144 -15.92 -6.54 -11.66
CA LYS A 144 -16.37 -7.83 -12.20
C LYS A 144 -17.50 -8.43 -11.36
N ALA A 145 -17.39 -8.37 -10.04
CA ALA A 145 -18.42 -8.87 -9.12
C ALA A 145 -19.72 -8.08 -9.25
N ALA A 146 -19.65 -6.74 -9.33
CA ALA A 146 -20.84 -5.90 -9.55
C ALA A 146 -21.53 -6.19 -10.91
N ALA A 147 -20.75 -6.37 -11.97
CA ALA A 147 -21.28 -6.71 -13.29
C ALA A 147 -21.93 -8.11 -13.34
N LEU A 148 -21.48 -9.07 -12.53
CA LEU A 148 -22.13 -10.38 -12.42
C LEU A 148 -23.51 -10.28 -11.74
N ILE A 149 -23.62 -9.47 -10.68
CA ILE A 149 -24.88 -9.28 -9.93
C ILE A 149 -25.94 -8.63 -10.83
N GLU A 150 -25.56 -7.65 -11.66
CA GLU A 150 -26.49 -7.00 -12.60
C GLU A 150 -27.03 -7.95 -13.69
N ILE A 151 -26.27 -8.99 -14.07
CA ILE A 151 -26.74 -10.03 -15.01
C ILE A 151 -27.72 -11.00 -14.34
N GLU A 152 -27.54 -11.28 -13.05
CA GLU A 152 -28.44 -12.13 -12.26
C GLU A 152 -29.78 -11.44 -11.94
N GLU A 153 -29.77 -10.13 -11.66
CA GLU A 153 -31.00 -9.35 -11.38
C GLU A 153 -31.80 -9.00 -12.66
N GLY A 154 -31.15 -8.99 -13.83
CA GLY A 154 -31.81 -8.70 -15.11
C GLY A 154 -32.60 -9.86 -15.73
N ASN A 155 -32.69 -11.01 -15.06
CA ASN A 155 -33.36 -12.22 -15.55
C ASN A 155 -34.61 -12.55 -14.70
N GLU A 156 -35.49 -11.57 -14.48
CA GLU A 156 -36.88 -11.89 -14.13
C GLU A 156 -37.56 -12.51 -15.36
N PRO A 157 -38.07 -13.75 -15.29
CA PRO A 157 -38.86 -14.30 -16.38
C PRO A 157 -40.15 -13.47 -16.50
N ASN A 158 -40.26 -12.70 -17.59
CA ASN A 158 -41.54 -12.18 -18.06
C ASN A 158 -42.46 -13.37 -18.30
N ASN A 159 -43.26 -13.71 -17.30
CA ASN A 159 -44.39 -14.60 -17.46
C ASN A 159 -45.52 -13.81 -18.12
N GLU A 160 -45.37 -13.56 -19.43
CA GLU A 160 -46.51 -13.22 -20.28
C GLU A 160 -47.41 -14.46 -20.29
N SER A 161 -48.44 -14.43 -19.43
CA SER A 161 -49.56 -15.35 -19.56
C SER A 161 -50.34 -14.96 -20.80
N ASP A 162 -49.92 -15.51 -21.94
CA ASP A 162 -50.74 -15.68 -23.14
C ASP A 162 -51.86 -16.68 -22.79
N VAL A 163 -52.96 -16.17 -22.23
CA VAL A 163 -54.21 -16.92 -22.15
C VAL A 163 -54.96 -16.60 -23.43
N GLY A 164 -54.56 -17.33 -24.47
CA GLY A 164 -55.32 -17.46 -25.71
C GLY A 164 -56.74 -17.96 -25.42
N ALA A 165 -57.65 -17.49 -26.28
CA ALA A 165 -59.07 -17.74 -26.30
C ALA A 165 -59.44 -19.23 -26.18
N ASP A 166 -60.55 -19.48 -25.49
CA ASP A 166 -61.56 -20.43 -25.97
C ASP A 166 -62.94 -19.80 -25.75
N GLU A 167 -63.60 -19.54 -26.87
CA GLU A 167 -65.05 -19.43 -27.00
C GLU A 167 -65.68 -20.71 -26.44
N GLU A 168 -66.84 -20.63 -25.77
CA GLU A 168 -67.94 -21.58 -25.99
C GLU A 168 -69.28 -20.96 -25.56
N ASP A 169 -70.22 -21.02 -26.49
CA ASP A 169 -71.63 -20.67 -26.41
C ASP A 169 -72.39 -21.44 -25.31
N SER A 170 -73.45 -20.85 -24.76
CA SER A 170 -74.77 -21.51 -24.72
C SER A 170 -75.86 -20.64 -24.06
N ASP A 171 -76.89 -20.38 -24.86
CA ASP A 171 -78.34 -20.14 -24.61
C ASP A 171 -78.84 -19.08 -23.61
#